data_AF-A0A137NZL5-F1
#
_entry.id   AF-A0A137NZL5-F1
#
_cell.length_a   1.000
_cell.length_b   1.000
_cell.length_c   1.000
_cell.angle_alpha   90.00
_cell.angle_beta   90.00
_cell.angle_gamma   90.00
#
_symmetry.space_group_name_H-M   'P 1'
#
loop_
_entity.id
_entity.type
_entity.pdbx_description
1 polymer ?
#
loop_
_entity_poly.entity_id
_entity_poly.type
_entity_poly.pdbx_seq_one_letter_code
_entity_poly.pdbx_strand_id
1 'polypeptide(L)'
;MKFSKSSKVLTDAVNVTQKYIESRYSSDSLINKQSISLIQYTHNVDDIHSYEWANFQDIEQFGSFIINSKKIPILEYIFRWSDDLQSIPRIQSFINDHKNLLNKNYTKSNLGYKPVIARSLLIILQENFWRGLMESYFKYFHPYRPLFSLVNFNPKTASGSLLSAIYFAGFVIQSNSTDEVYSYMHNYAICNIKKMLYTVNLSNVQALGIYSYAFYLIGSSSLSRVCCSHFGRMCHSLGLSIDRKNLNILDQYNRKLVYNIVKLYYNWTKLGISPYALISQEDEFDLDVYDPVCQLPNSSLNLYNNDYESVAYSIFCCAFAKLSNFSVAINSKFCKYEVKTVKKEIGTFNRITNEVYNDAKLALEALIDIAPEYKNQILAYLIMIKAPYIICILCIYSKKLEILNNRSLNLIQSILDNDLPSLYDKAEENDSFYSKVYNEPVSEGRFRL
;
A
#
# COMPACT_ATOMS: atom_id res chain seq x y z
N MET A 1 -0.09 -38.57 18.29
CA MET A 1 1.36 -38.56 18.60
C MET A 1 1.57 -37.84 19.93
N LYS A 2 2.00 -38.53 20.99
CA LYS A 2 2.26 -37.91 22.31
C LYS A 2 3.68 -37.37 22.33
N PHE A 3 3.85 -36.04 22.30
CA PHE A 3 5.16 -35.43 22.50
C PHE A 3 5.54 -35.49 23.98
N SER A 4 6.65 -36.17 24.29
CA SER A 4 7.23 -36.21 25.64
C SER A 4 7.78 -34.83 26.00
N LYS A 5 7.46 -34.34 27.20
CA LYS A 5 7.86 -33.02 27.74
C LYS A 5 9.38 -32.82 27.93
N SER A 6 10.22 -33.78 27.54
CA SER A 6 11.67 -33.73 27.63
C SER A 6 12.37 -33.79 26.27
N SER A 7 11.80 -33.13 25.25
CA SER A 7 12.49 -32.96 23.96
C SER A 7 13.69 -32.03 24.15
N LYS A 8 14.88 -32.60 24.07
CA LYS A 8 16.18 -31.91 24.05
C LYS A 8 16.19 -30.73 23.08
N VAL A 9 15.43 -30.83 21.98
CA VAL A 9 15.27 -29.78 20.96
C VAL A 9 14.58 -28.52 21.50
N LEU A 10 13.59 -28.66 22.40
CA LEU A 10 12.91 -27.52 23.02
C LEU A 10 13.83 -26.84 24.04
N THR A 11 14.59 -27.63 24.80
CA THR A 11 15.59 -27.12 25.76
C THR A 11 16.73 -26.40 25.03
N ASP A 12 17.20 -26.93 23.90
CA ASP A 12 18.23 -26.30 23.08
C ASP A 12 17.72 -25.01 22.42
N ALA A 13 16.47 -24.99 21.95
CA ALA A 13 15.84 -23.78 21.41
C ALA A 13 15.65 -22.69 22.50
N VAL A 14 15.23 -23.06 23.71
CA VAL A 14 15.12 -22.14 24.85
C VAL A 14 16.49 -21.60 25.27
N ASN A 15 17.52 -22.45 25.33
CA ASN A 15 18.88 -22.04 25.68
C ASN A 15 19.53 -21.11 24.64
N VAL A 16 19.29 -21.34 23.35
CA VAL A 16 19.73 -20.44 22.28
C VAL A 16 19.00 -19.09 22.34
N THR A 17 17.71 -19.11 22.63
CA THR A 17 16.89 -17.90 22.77
C THR A 17 17.30 -17.10 24.01
N GLN A 18 17.62 -17.78 25.11
CA GLN A 18 18.06 -17.16 26.36
C GLN A 18 19.46 -16.55 26.24
N LYS A 19 20.40 -17.20 25.54
CA LYS A 19 21.70 -16.60 25.16
C LYS A 19 21.56 -15.34 24.30
N TYR A 20 20.55 -15.28 23.43
CA TYR A 20 20.27 -14.11 22.59
C TYR A 20 19.60 -12.96 23.36
N ILE A 21 18.79 -13.29 24.36
CA ILE A 21 18.12 -12.31 25.23
C ILE A 21 19.12 -11.74 26.25
N GLU A 22 19.92 -12.58 26.90
CA GLU A 22 20.85 -12.16 27.95
C GLU A 22 22.09 -11.43 27.39
N SER A 23 22.52 -11.70 26.16
CA SER A 23 23.66 -10.98 25.54
C SER A 23 23.36 -9.55 25.08
N ARG A 24 22.12 -9.06 25.22
CA ARG A 24 21.73 -7.68 24.83
C ARG A 24 21.23 -6.78 25.95
N TYR A 25 21.20 -7.24 27.20
CA TYR A 25 20.82 -6.41 28.35
C TYR A 25 22.00 -6.13 29.29
N SER A 26 23.15 -5.75 28.72
CA SER A 26 24.10 -4.87 29.41
C SER A 26 23.56 -3.45 29.29
N SER A 27 22.85 -3.00 30.31
CA SER A 27 22.09 -1.74 30.37
C SER A 27 22.94 -0.48 30.52
N ASP A 28 24.28 -0.56 30.41
CA ASP A 28 25.18 0.55 30.79
C ASP A 28 25.90 1.25 29.63
N SER A 29 25.43 1.11 28.37
CA SER A 29 26.06 1.84 27.24
C SER A 29 25.12 2.51 26.23
N LEU A 30 23.80 2.57 26.48
CA LEU A 30 22.84 3.16 25.53
C LEU A 30 22.43 4.62 25.84
N ILE A 31 23.13 5.31 26.76
CA ILE A 31 23.13 6.78 26.80
C ILE A 31 24.29 7.28 25.92
N ASN A 32 24.24 6.95 24.63
CA ASN A 32 25.06 7.63 23.64
C ASN A 32 24.13 8.38 22.68
N LYS A 33 23.73 9.58 23.12
CA LYS A 33 22.92 10.58 22.42
C LYS A 33 23.56 11.11 21.11
N GLN A 34 24.55 10.41 20.54
CA GLN A 34 25.30 10.83 19.35
C GLN A 34 25.14 9.93 18.13
N SER A 35 24.27 8.91 18.13
CA SER A 35 24.11 8.00 16.97
C SER A 35 22.81 8.14 16.17
N ILE A 36 21.87 9.00 16.59
CA ILE A 36 20.65 9.30 15.81
C ILE A 36 20.80 10.59 14.98
N SER A 37 21.82 11.40 15.24
CA SER A 37 22.11 12.63 14.50
C SER A 37 22.88 12.44 13.18
N LEU A 38 23.28 11.21 12.82
CA LEU A 38 24.12 10.93 11.63
C LEU A 38 23.40 10.29 10.44
N ILE A 39 22.07 10.11 10.54
CA ILE A 39 21.22 10.04 9.35
C ILE A 39 20.40 11.33 9.31
N GLN A 40 21.10 12.47 9.35
CA GLN A 40 20.64 13.64 8.63
C GLN A 40 20.66 13.27 7.14
N TYR A 41 19.59 12.63 6.66
CA TYR A 41 19.20 12.74 5.27
C TYR A 41 18.81 14.21 5.08
N THR A 42 19.80 15.08 4.97
CA THR A 42 19.65 16.46 4.52
C THR A 42 19.33 16.40 3.04
N HIS A 43 18.07 16.07 2.73
CA HIS A 43 17.48 16.57 1.50
C HIS A 43 17.49 18.09 1.64
N ASN A 44 18.52 18.75 1.07
CA ASN A 44 18.58 20.21 0.86
C ASN A 44 17.41 20.75 -0.01
N VAL A 45 16.40 19.92 -0.30
CA VAL A 45 15.31 20.18 -1.25
C VAL A 45 13.95 20.20 -0.55
N ASP A 46 13.85 19.70 0.69
CA ASP A 46 12.60 19.68 1.43
C ASP A 46 12.67 20.67 2.61
N ASP A 47 12.18 21.89 2.36
CA ASP A 47 11.98 23.00 3.32
C ASP A 47 10.94 22.65 4.43
N ILE A 48 10.65 21.36 4.62
CA ILE A 48 9.78 20.79 5.66
C ILE A 48 10.38 21.00 7.07
N HIS A 49 11.69 21.20 7.14
CA HIS A 49 12.37 21.60 8.38
C HIS A 49 12.65 23.11 8.47
N SER A 50 12.05 23.91 7.59
CA SER A 50 12.11 25.37 7.73
C SER A 50 11.49 25.80 9.06
N TYR A 51 11.99 26.90 9.61
CA TYR A 51 11.46 27.50 10.83
C TYR A 51 9.97 27.88 10.71
N GLU A 52 9.39 27.94 9.50
CA GLU A 52 7.98 28.28 9.28
C GLU A 52 7.04 27.26 9.96
N TRP A 53 7.35 25.96 9.91
CA TRP A 53 6.52 24.91 10.52
C TRP A 53 6.49 24.95 12.04
N ALA A 54 7.56 25.50 12.62
CA ALA A 54 7.68 25.69 14.04
C ALA A 54 6.90 26.92 14.53
N ASN A 55 6.26 27.72 13.68
CA ASN A 55 5.61 28.97 14.10
C ASN A 55 4.12 28.84 14.41
N PHE A 56 3.44 27.80 13.95
CA PHE A 56 2.00 27.61 14.18
C PHE A 56 1.70 27.41 15.66
N GLN A 57 0.75 28.15 16.23
CA GLN A 57 0.40 28.06 17.66
C GLN A 57 -0.65 26.98 17.95
N ASP A 58 -1.50 26.69 16.97
CA ASP A 58 -2.62 25.77 17.10
C ASP A 58 -2.94 25.09 15.74
N ILE A 59 -3.91 24.15 15.76
CA ILE A 59 -4.28 23.37 14.57
C ILE A 59 -5.06 24.23 13.55
N GLU A 60 -5.78 25.24 14.02
CA GLU A 60 -6.56 26.16 13.20
C GLU A 60 -5.66 27.04 12.34
N GLN A 61 -4.59 27.59 12.91
CA GLN A 61 -3.56 28.36 12.20
C GLN A 61 -2.85 27.48 11.17
N PHE A 62 -2.47 26.27 11.57
CA PHE A 62 -1.85 25.30 10.66
C PHE A 62 -2.80 24.95 9.49
N GLY A 63 -4.04 24.58 9.78
CA GLY A 63 -5.05 24.26 8.77
C GLY A 63 -5.36 25.45 7.85
N SER A 64 -5.50 26.65 8.42
CA SER A 64 -5.71 27.89 7.67
C SER A 64 -4.53 28.18 6.74
N PHE A 65 -3.29 27.95 7.19
CA PHE A 65 -2.12 28.10 6.34
C PHE A 65 -2.13 27.12 5.16
N ILE A 66 -2.39 25.83 5.41
CA ILE A 66 -2.47 24.83 4.33
C ILE A 66 -3.57 25.18 3.33
N ILE A 67 -4.75 25.62 3.79
CA ILE A 67 -5.91 25.89 2.94
C ILE A 67 -5.79 27.24 2.20
N ASN A 68 -5.35 28.28 2.89
CA ASN A 68 -5.46 29.67 2.42
C ASN A 68 -4.17 30.24 1.84
N SER A 69 -2.99 29.76 2.26
CA SER A 69 -1.73 30.37 1.84
C SER A 69 -1.43 30.21 0.35
N LYS A 70 -2.02 29.19 -0.29
CA LYS A 70 -1.66 28.72 -1.65
C LYS A 70 -0.17 28.40 -1.83
N LYS A 71 0.64 28.44 -0.76
CA LYS A 71 2.06 28.08 -0.80
C LYS A 71 2.24 26.58 -1.01
N ILE A 72 1.25 25.79 -0.58
CA ILE A 72 1.28 24.33 -0.60
C ILE A 72 0.00 23.84 -1.27
N PRO A 73 0.09 23.12 -2.39
CA PRO A 73 -1.07 22.46 -2.96
C PRO A 73 -1.66 21.47 -1.94
N ILE A 74 -2.97 21.54 -1.68
CA ILE A 74 -3.63 20.66 -0.70
C ILE A 74 -3.42 19.18 -1.01
N LEU A 75 -3.36 18.82 -2.29
CA LEU A 75 -3.07 17.45 -2.73
C LEU A 75 -1.64 17.05 -2.39
N GLU A 76 -0.67 17.96 -2.49
CA GLU A 76 0.71 17.69 -2.07
C GLU A 76 0.78 17.48 -0.55
N TYR A 77 0.05 18.28 0.23
CA TYR A 77 -0.06 18.07 1.67
C TYR A 77 -0.61 16.68 2.01
N ILE A 78 -1.76 16.29 1.43
CA ILE A 78 -2.45 15.03 1.72
C ILE A 78 -1.60 13.82 1.29
N PHE A 79 -1.04 13.83 0.08
CA PHE A 79 -0.40 12.65 -0.49
C PHE A 79 1.10 12.57 -0.21
N ARG A 80 1.75 13.66 0.17
CA ARG A 80 3.21 13.72 0.29
C ARG A 80 3.67 14.07 1.71
N TRP A 81 3.08 15.09 2.32
CA TRP A 81 3.65 15.67 3.54
C TRP A 81 2.93 15.27 4.83
N SER A 82 1.75 14.66 4.76
CA SER A 82 0.96 14.30 5.93
C SER A 82 1.78 13.56 7.00
N ASP A 83 2.57 12.58 6.58
CA ASP A 83 3.29 11.69 7.50
C ASP A 83 4.56 12.37 8.02
N ASP A 84 5.26 13.10 7.16
CA ASP A 84 6.47 13.83 7.54
C ASP A 84 6.14 15.00 8.47
N LEU A 85 5.06 15.73 8.23
CA LEU A 85 4.60 16.81 9.11
C LEU A 85 4.11 16.28 10.45
N GLN A 86 3.45 15.12 10.48
CA GLN A 86 3.09 14.44 11.73
C GLN A 86 4.29 14.04 12.59
N SER A 87 5.47 13.89 11.99
CA SER A 87 6.72 13.60 12.71
C SER A 87 7.35 14.84 13.37
N ILE A 88 6.90 16.06 13.02
CA ILE A 88 7.39 17.30 13.62
C ILE A 88 6.81 17.40 15.05
N PRO A 89 7.65 17.48 16.11
CA PRO A 89 7.17 17.41 17.50
C PRO A 89 6.08 18.43 17.86
N ARG A 90 6.15 19.64 17.31
CA ARG A 90 5.16 20.70 17.55
C ARG A 90 3.80 20.38 16.91
N ILE A 91 3.79 19.93 15.65
CA ILE A 91 2.57 19.47 14.97
C ILE A 91 2.00 18.25 15.69
N GLN A 92 2.86 17.32 16.11
CA GLN A 92 2.46 16.15 16.89
C GLN A 92 1.80 16.54 18.22
N SER A 93 2.32 17.56 18.91
CA SER A 93 1.71 18.10 20.12
C SER A 93 0.27 18.54 19.86
N PHE A 94 0.04 19.38 18.85
CA PHE A 94 -1.31 19.87 18.53
C PHE A 94 -2.26 18.73 18.15
N ILE A 95 -1.79 17.76 17.36
CA ILE A 95 -2.59 16.60 16.98
C ILE A 95 -2.96 15.78 18.22
N ASN A 96 -2.03 15.57 19.15
CA ASN A 96 -2.28 14.82 20.38
C ASN A 96 -3.23 15.55 21.32
N ASP A 97 -3.12 16.87 21.44
CA ASP A 97 -4.02 17.72 22.23
C ASP A 97 -5.47 17.61 21.73
N HIS A 98 -5.66 17.49 20.41
CA HIS A 98 -6.99 17.33 19.78
C HIS A 98 -7.50 15.88 19.73
N LYS A 99 -6.61 14.87 19.64
CA LYS A 99 -7.00 13.44 19.70
C LYS A 99 -7.70 13.11 21.01
N ASN A 100 -7.35 13.79 22.09
CA ASN A 100 -7.99 13.62 23.39
C ASN A 100 -9.44 14.15 23.44
N LEU A 101 -9.86 15.00 22.51
CA LEU A 101 -11.26 15.47 22.40
C LEU A 101 -12.19 14.46 21.71
N LEU A 102 -11.69 13.73 20.70
CA LEU A 102 -12.48 12.77 19.91
C LEU A 102 -12.62 11.38 20.54
N ASN A 103 -11.88 11.09 21.62
CA ASN A 103 -11.94 9.80 22.33
C ASN A 103 -13.17 9.64 23.24
N LYS A 104 -14.16 10.54 23.18
CA LYS A 104 -15.46 10.35 23.82
C LYS A 104 -16.40 9.60 22.87
N ASN A 105 -16.59 8.30 23.12
CA ASN A 105 -17.77 7.48 22.77
C ASN A 105 -17.67 6.43 21.65
N TYR A 106 -16.55 6.26 20.95
CA TYR A 106 -16.29 4.95 20.33
C TYR A 106 -15.68 4.05 21.39
N THR A 107 -16.53 3.61 22.33
CA THR A 107 -16.25 2.47 23.19
C THR A 107 -15.96 1.30 22.28
N LYS A 108 -14.68 1.12 21.93
CA LYS A 108 -14.10 -0.14 21.50
C LYS A 108 -14.71 -1.15 22.47
N SER A 109 -15.61 -1.98 21.98
CA SER A 109 -16.35 -2.91 22.83
C SER A 109 -15.28 -3.74 23.53
N ASN A 110 -15.01 -3.40 24.79
CA ASN A 110 -14.25 -4.22 25.70
C ASN A 110 -15.16 -5.41 25.97
N LEU A 111 -15.26 -6.31 24.99
CA LEU A 111 -15.72 -7.67 25.19
C LEU A 111 -14.71 -8.27 26.16
N GLY A 112 -15.08 -8.18 27.44
CA GLY A 112 -14.31 -8.52 28.62
C GLY A 112 -14.08 -10.01 28.78
N TYR A 113 -13.60 -10.65 27.72
CA TYR A 113 -12.96 -11.94 27.79
C TYR A 113 -11.64 -11.78 27.05
N LYS A 114 -10.57 -11.54 27.81
CA LYS A 114 -9.24 -12.05 27.44
C LYS A 114 -9.25 -13.50 27.93
N PRO A 115 -9.77 -14.47 27.15
CA PRO A 115 -9.52 -15.85 27.48
C PRO A 115 -8.01 -16.00 27.71
N VAL A 116 -7.64 -16.83 28.68
CA VAL A 116 -6.26 -17.24 28.93
C VAL A 116 -5.82 -18.09 27.73
N ILE A 117 -5.75 -17.47 26.56
CA ILE A 117 -5.21 -18.04 25.34
C ILE A 117 -3.70 -17.98 25.58
N ALA A 118 -3.08 -19.14 25.44
CA ALA A 118 -1.63 -19.27 25.45
C ALA A 118 -1.00 -18.14 24.62
N ARG A 119 0.06 -17.49 25.15
CA ARG A 119 0.73 -16.27 24.64
C ARG A 119 0.42 -16.00 23.16
N SER A 120 -0.15 -14.83 22.84
CA SER A 120 -0.61 -14.44 21.49
C SER A 120 0.39 -14.79 20.38
N LEU A 121 1.68 -14.71 20.69
CA LEU A 121 2.76 -15.09 19.79
C LEU A 121 2.70 -16.55 19.28
N LEU A 122 2.07 -17.49 19.99
CA LEU A 122 1.95 -18.89 19.56
C LEU A 122 1.16 -19.07 18.26
N ILE A 123 0.35 -18.09 17.86
CA ILE A 123 -0.35 -18.12 16.57
C ILE A 123 0.62 -18.20 15.39
N ILE A 124 1.83 -17.64 15.51
CA ILE A 124 2.84 -17.67 14.45
C ILE A 124 3.37 -19.09 14.17
N LEU A 125 3.15 -20.02 15.11
CA LEU A 125 3.53 -21.43 14.94
C LEU A 125 2.47 -22.21 14.15
N GLN A 126 1.30 -21.62 13.90
CA GLN A 126 0.22 -22.27 13.17
C GLN A 126 0.36 -22.01 11.66
N GLU A 127 0.22 -23.05 10.84
CA GLU A 127 0.28 -22.92 9.38
C GLU A 127 -0.84 -22.01 8.84
N ASN A 128 -2.03 -22.10 9.43
CA ASN A 128 -3.20 -21.31 9.06
C ASN A 128 -2.97 -19.81 9.23
N PHE A 129 -2.11 -19.39 10.16
CA PHE A 129 -1.72 -18.00 10.32
C PHE A 129 -1.05 -17.49 9.04
N TRP A 130 0.03 -18.16 8.60
CA TRP A 130 0.78 -17.78 7.40
C TRP A 130 -0.06 -17.87 6.12
N ARG A 131 -0.92 -18.89 6.03
CA ARG A 131 -1.88 -19.02 4.93
C ARG A 131 -2.85 -17.83 4.88
N GLY A 132 -3.44 -17.47 6.02
CA GLY A 132 -4.33 -16.31 6.13
C GLY A 132 -3.64 -14.99 5.80
N LEU A 133 -2.35 -14.83 6.13
CA LEU A 133 -1.57 -13.67 5.71
C LEU A 133 -1.43 -13.61 4.18
N MET A 134 -1.16 -14.75 3.54
CA MET A 134 -1.02 -14.84 2.09
C MET A 134 -2.34 -14.53 1.37
N GLU A 135 -3.46 -15.08 1.86
CA GLU A 135 -4.80 -14.77 1.35
C GLU A 135 -5.12 -13.27 1.48
N SER A 136 -4.78 -12.68 2.63
CA SER A 136 -4.98 -11.25 2.90
C SER A 136 -4.16 -10.39 1.92
N TYR A 137 -2.92 -10.79 1.63
CA TYR A 137 -2.09 -10.12 0.64
C TYR A 137 -2.75 -10.12 -0.75
N PHE A 138 -3.15 -11.29 -1.27
CA PHE A 138 -3.71 -11.35 -2.61
C PHE A 138 -5.08 -10.66 -2.69
N LYS A 139 -5.91 -10.77 -1.66
CA LYS A 139 -7.25 -10.18 -1.69
C LYS A 139 -7.22 -8.65 -1.63
N TYR A 140 -6.33 -8.07 -0.84
CA TYR A 140 -6.42 -6.65 -0.48
C TYR A 140 -5.15 -5.83 -0.77
N PHE A 141 -3.96 -6.43 -0.79
CA PHE A 141 -2.71 -5.70 -0.99
C PHE A 141 -2.25 -5.74 -2.46
N HIS A 142 -2.20 -6.93 -3.05
CA HIS A 142 -1.74 -7.16 -4.43
C HIS A 142 -2.45 -6.28 -5.47
N PRO A 143 -3.80 -6.08 -5.42
CA PRO A 143 -4.50 -5.23 -6.38
C PRO A 143 -4.02 -3.78 -6.42
N TYR A 144 -3.49 -3.25 -5.32
CA TYR A 144 -2.95 -1.89 -5.29
C TYR A 144 -1.64 -1.78 -6.06
N ARG A 145 -0.73 -2.76 -5.87
CA ARG A 145 0.65 -2.70 -6.36
C ARG A 145 1.11 -4.08 -6.85
N PRO A 146 0.57 -4.57 -7.98
CA PRO A 146 1.03 -5.85 -8.53
C PRO A 146 2.45 -5.67 -9.05
N LEU A 147 3.39 -6.42 -8.46
CA LEU A 147 4.82 -6.39 -8.79
C LEU A 147 5.28 -7.67 -9.51
N PHE A 148 4.37 -8.63 -9.69
CA PHE A 148 4.62 -9.89 -10.37
C PHE A 148 3.33 -10.46 -10.96
N SER A 149 3.49 -11.38 -11.92
CA SER A 149 2.44 -12.19 -12.53
C SER A 149 1.96 -13.27 -11.57
N LEU A 150 0.64 -13.48 -11.53
CA LEU A 150 0.05 -14.58 -10.77
C LEU A 150 0.02 -15.90 -11.53
N VAL A 151 0.30 -15.89 -12.85
CA VAL A 151 0.25 -17.08 -13.70
C VAL A 151 1.34 -18.09 -13.32
N ASN A 152 2.52 -17.63 -12.95
CA ASN A 152 3.66 -18.49 -12.61
C ASN A 152 4.10 -18.41 -11.14
N PHE A 153 3.37 -17.65 -10.31
CA PHE A 153 3.72 -17.53 -8.90
C PHE A 153 3.31 -18.78 -8.12
N ASN A 154 4.28 -19.54 -7.61
CA ASN A 154 4.03 -20.70 -6.77
C ASN A 154 4.65 -20.49 -5.38
N PRO A 155 3.86 -20.46 -4.29
CA PRO A 155 4.37 -20.23 -2.94
C PRO A 155 5.47 -21.22 -2.50
N LYS A 156 5.44 -22.45 -3.02
CA LYS A 156 6.42 -23.50 -2.69
C LYS A 156 7.79 -23.26 -3.31
N THR A 157 7.85 -22.54 -4.43
CA THR A 157 9.09 -22.26 -5.17
C THR A 157 9.47 -20.79 -5.16
N ALA A 158 8.61 -19.92 -4.63
CA ALA A 158 8.88 -18.50 -4.48
C ALA A 158 10.12 -18.29 -3.60
N SER A 159 10.91 -17.27 -3.92
CA SER A 159 12.05 -16.90 -3.08
C SER A 159 11.58 -16.57 -1.66
N GLY A 160 12.37 -16.97 -0.65
CA GLY A 160 12.05 -16.67 0.74
C GLY A 160 11.87 -15.15 1.00
N SER A 161 12.62 -14.31 0.31
CA SER A 161 12.51 -12.84 0.39
C SER A 161 11.15 -12.32 -0.09
N LEU A 162 10.68 -12.80 -1.24
CA LEU A 162 9.37 -12.42 -1.77
C LEU A 162 8.24 -12.92 -0.86
N LEU A 163 8.33 -14.18 -0.41
CA LEU A 163 7.32 -14.77 0.46
C LEU A 163 7.24 -14.04 1.82
N SER A 164 8.39 -13.66 2.40
CA SER A 164 8.46 -12.83 3.61
C SER A 164 7.78 -11.48 3.45
N ALA A 165 7.93 -10.84 2.28
CA ALA A 165 7.29 -9.56 2.00
C ALA A 165 5.77 -9.71 1.86
N ILE A 166 5.31 -10.76 1.17
CA ILE A 166 3.89 -11.13 1.04
C ILE A 166 3.27 -11.33 2.43
N TYR A 167 3.91 -12.09 3.32
CA TYR A 167 3.40 -12.30 4.67
C TYR A 167 3.31 -11.01 5.48
N PHE A 168 4.34 -10.17 5.44
CA PHE A 168 4.31 -8.91 6.18
C PHE A 168 3.24 -7.94 5.63
N ALA A 169 3.12 -7.84 4.31
CA ALA A 169 2.09 -7.02 3.70
C ALA A 169 0.67 -7.54 3.99
N GLY A 170 0.47 -8.86 3.95
CA GLY A 170 -0.77 -9.50 4.40
C GLY A 170 -1.10 -9.20 5.86
N PHE A 171 -0.09 -9.20 6.73
CA PHE A 171 -0.23 -8.83 8.14
C PHE A 171 -0.65 -7.36 8.33
N VAL A 172 -0.06 -6.44 7.56
CA VAL A 172 -0.39 -5.01 7.61
C VAL A 172 -1.86 -4.73 7.25
N ILE A 173 -2.45 -5.54 6.37
CA ILE A 173 -3.86 -5.42 5.98
C ILE A 173 -4.81 -5.92 7.08
N GLN A 174 -4.40 -6.91 7.87
CA GLN A 174 -5.26 -7.48 8.91
C GLN A 174 -5.49 -6.47 10.03
N SER A 175 -6.76 -6.29 10.42
CA SER A 175 -7.11 -5.51 11.60
C SER A 175 -6.86 -6.33 12.87
N ASN A 176 -6.58 -5.65 13.99
CA ASN A 176 -6.62 -6.21 15.34
C ASN A 176 -5.51 -7.21 15.74
N SER A 177 -4.27 -7.02 15.29
CA SER A 177 -3.13 -7.77 15.85
C SER A 177 -2.78 -7.32 17.27
N THR A 178 -2.34 -8.25 18.11
CA THR A 178 -1.75 -7.89 19.42
C THR A 178 -0.35 -7.26 19.24
N ASP A 179 0.05 -6.42 20.19
CA ASP A 179 1.36 -5.73 20.15
C ASP A 179 2.54 -6.71 20.06
N GLU A 180 2.41 -7.89 20.68
CA GLU A 180 3.43 -8.96 20.60
C GLU A 180 3.61 -9.48 19.17
N VAL A 181 2.51 -9.78 18.47
CA VAL A 181 2.54 -10.27 17.09
C VAL A 181 3.00 -9.16 16.14
N TYR A 182 2.57 -7.93 16.37
CA TYR A 182 3.03 -6.76 15.63
C TYR A 182 4.55 -6.56 15.76
N SER A 183 5.07 -6.56 16.98
CA SER A 183 6.51 -6.46 17.24
C SER A 183 7.29 -7.59 16.56
N TYR A 184 6.78 -8.82 16.61
CA TYR A 184 7.36 -9.95 15.90
C TYR A 184 7.40 -9.73 14.39
N MET A 185 6.27 -9.39 13.75
CA MET A 185 6.17 -9.21 12.30
C MET A 185 7.01 -8.03 11.80
N HIS A 186 7.08 -6.96 12.59
CA HIS A 186 7.96 -5.83 12.31
C HIS A 186 9.43 -6.25 12.34
N ASN A 187 9.88 -6.94 13.40
CA ASN A 187 11.25 -7.45 13.48
C ASN A 187 11.57 -8.47 12.39
N TYR A 188 10.61 -9.33 12.05
CA TYR A 188 10.69 -10.27 10.94
C TYR A 188 10.94 -9.54 9.61
N ALA A 189 10.19 -8.49 9.32
CA ALA A 189 10.38 -7.66 8.12
C ALA A 189 11.78 -7.02 8.08
N ILE A 190 12.19 -6.36 9.16
CA ILE A 190 13.51 -5.70 9.23
C ILE A 190 14.66 -6.69 9.02
N CYS A 191 14.59 -7.88 9.62
CA CYS A 191 15.60 -8.92 9.45
C CYS A 191 15.67 -9.40 8.00
N ASN A 192 14.54 -9.59 7.33
CA ASN A 192 14.51 -10.02 5.92
C ASN A 192 15.03 -8.92 4.98
N ILE A 193 14.65 -7.66 5.21
CA ILE A 193 15.16 -6.52 4.43
C ILE A 193 16.68 -6.45 4.51
N LYS A 194 17.25 -6.50 5.72
CA LYS A 194 18.71 -6.46 5.91
C LYS A 194 19.44 -7.55 5.13
N LYS A 195 18.88 -8.76 5.03
CA LYS A 195 19.45 -9.85 4.22
C LYS A 195 19.38 -9.55 2.72
N MET A 196 18.25 -9.02 2.26
CA MET A 196 18.01 -8.71 0.85
C MET A 196 18.91 -7.61 0.30
N LEU A 197 19.29 -6.62 1.13
CA LEU A 197 20.08 -5.45 0.69
C LEU A 197 21.41 -5.80 0.03
N TYR A 198 21.96 -6.99 0.28
CA TYR A 198 23.25 -7.43 -0.24
C TYR A 198 23.16 -8.30 -1.50
N THR A 199 21.96 -8.62 -2.00
CA THR A 199 21.79 -9.49 -3.17
C THR A 199 20.83 -8.85 -4.16
N VAL A 200 21.32 -8.57 -5.37
CA VAL A 200 20.54 -7.94 -6.43
C VAL A 200 19.92 -9.02 -7.31
N ASN A 201 18.60 -9.21 -7.20
CA ASN A 201 17.81 -10.07 -8.08
C ASN A 201 16.36 -9.55 -8.15
N LEU A 202 15.58 -10.04 -9.13
CA LEU A 202 14.23 -9.54 -9.38
C LEU A 202 13.28 -9.78 -8.18
N SER A 203 13.38 -10.93 -7.51
CA SER A 203 12.53 -11.24 -6.37
C SER A 203 12.81 -10.35 -5.16
N ASN A 204 14.08 -10.00 -4.91
CA ASN A 204 14.46 -9.05 -3.86
C ASN A 204 13.96 -7.64 -4.18
N VAL A 205 13.98 -7.26 -5.46
CA VAL A 205 13.39 -6.00 -5.93
C VAL A 205 11.89 -5.97 -5.68
N GLN A 206 11.16 -7.01 -6.09
CA GLN A 206 9.72 -7.14 -5.83
C GLN A 206 9.42 -7.08 -4.33
N ALA A 207 10.19 -7.80 -3.51
CA ALA A 207 10.06 -7.78 -2.06
C ALA A 207 10.27 -6.38 -1.46
N LEU A 208 11.29 -5.63 -1.91
CA LEU A 208 11.52 -4.26 -1.45
C LEU A 208 10.38 -3.31 -1.85
N GLY A 209 9.81 -3.47 -3.05
CA GLY A 209 8.63 -2.71 -3.48
C GLY A 209 7.42 -2.99 -2.57
N ILE A 210 7.16 -4.26 -2.25
CA ILE A 210 6.09 -4.67 -1.31
C ILE A 210 6.34 -4.07 0.08
N TYR A 211 7.55 -4.24 0.64
CA TYR A 211 7.88 -3.69 1.95
C TYR A 211 7.74 -2.17 1.99
N SER A 212 8.20 -1.47 0.95
CA SER A 212 8.08 -0.02 0.87
C SER A 212 6.62 0.42 1.00
N TYR A 213 5.71 -0.21 0.25
CA TYR A 213 4.30 0.13 0.33
C TYR A 213 3.65 -0.30 1.65
N ALA A 214 4.01 -1.47 2.18
CA ALA A 214 3.51 -1.94 3.47
C ALA A 214 3.91 -1.02 4.63
N PHE A 215 5.16 -0.55 4.66
CA PHE A 215 5.61 0.43 5.66
C PHE A 215 4.93 1.79 5.51
N TYR A 216 4.60 2.19 4.27
CA TYR A 216 3.82 3.40 4.03
C TYR A 216 2.41 3.29 4.64
N LEU A 217 1.72 2.17 4.43
CA LEU A 217 0.36 1.96 4.97
C LEU A 217 0.28 2.02 6.50
N ILE A 218 1.32 1.60 7.21
CA ILE A 218 1.39 1.69 8.68
C ILE A 218 2.00 3.01 9.19
N GLY A 219 2.20 4.00 8.32
CA GLY A 219 2.75 5.32 8.69
C GLY A 219 4.24 5.33 9.02
N SER A 220 4.99 4.28 8.68
CA SER A 220 6.44 4.22 8.88
C SER A 220 7.18 4.80 7.65
N SER A 221 7.00 6.11 7.42
CA SER A 221 7.50 6.81 6.23
C SER A 221 9.02 6.67 6.04
N SER A 222 9.80 6.69 7.13
CA SER A 222 11.25 6.52 7.10
C SER A 222 11.67 5.14 6.54
N LEU A 223 11.10 4.05 7.08
CA LEU A 223 11.39 2.70 6.59
C LEU A 223 10.88 2.48 5.17
N SER A 224 9.71 3.04 4.85
CA SER A 224 9.17 3.03 3.49
C SER A 224 10.12 3.65 2.48
N ARG A 225 10.68 4.84 2.79
CA ARG A 225 11.67 5.54 1.96
C ARG A 225 12.98 4.77 1.81
N VAL A 226 13.49 4.18 2.90
CA VAL A 226 14.69 3.33 2.83
C VAL A 226 14.47 2.15 1.88
N CYS A 227 13.33 1.44 2.01
CA CYS A 227 12.98 0.35 1.11
C CYS A 227 12.85 0.84 -0.34
N CYS A 228 12.18 1.97 -0.56
CA CYS A 228 12.00 2.57 -1.89
C CYS A 228 13.32 2.97 -2.56
N SER A 229 14.24 3.56 -1.81
CA SER A 229 15.57 3.94 -2.31
C SER A 229 16.37 2.71 -2.76
N HIS A 230 16.37 1.64 -1.96
CA HIS A 230 17.02 0.39 -2.35
C HIS A 230 16.31 -0.32 -3.50
N PHE A 231 14.98 -0.29 -3.52
CA PHE A 231 14.16 -0.79 -4.62
C PHE A 231 14.59 -0.17 -5.95
N GLY A 232 14.64 1.17 -6.03
CA GLY A 232 15.07 1.89 -7.23
C GLY A 232 16.52 1.59 -7.65
N ARG A 233 17.47 1.58 -6.69
CA ARG A 233 18.88 1.24 -6.96
C ARG A 233 19.06 -0.17 -7.53
N MET A 234 18.33 -1.15 -6.98
CA MET A 234 18.38 -2.52 -7.48
C MET A 234 17.71 -2.66 -8.84
N CYS A 235 16.61 -1.94 -9.10
CA CYS A 235 15.98 -1.89 -10.43
C CYS A 235 16.94 -1.36 -11.50
N HIS A 236 17.65 -0.28 -11.18
CA HIS A 236 18.69 0.27 -12.05
C HIS A 236 19.81 -0.74 -12.29
N SER A 237 20.31 -1.38 -11.23
CA SER A 237 21.39 -2.38 -11.31
C SER A 237 21.01 -3.60 -12.17
N LEU A 238 19.73 -3.99 -12.17
CA LEU A 238 19.21 -5.07 -13.03
C LEU A 238 18.90 -4.63 -14.46
N GLY A 239 19.06 -3.33 -14.77
CA GLY A 239 18.71 -2.73 -16.04
C GLY A 239 17.24 -2.98 -16.40
N LEU A 240 16.31 -2.82 -15.45
CA LEU A 240 14.88 -3.10 -15.69
C LEU A 240 14.24 -2.18 -16.74
N SER A 241 14.83 -1.00 -16.98
CA SER A 241 14.44 -0.09 -18.06
C SER A 241 14.80 -0.60 -19.46
N ILE A 242 15.72 -1.56 -19.57
CA ILE A 242 16.19 -2.07 -20.86
C ILE A 242 15.22 -3.15 -21.33
N ASP A 243 14.60 -2.92 -22.50
CA ASP A 243 13.81 -3.95 -23.17
C ASP A 243 14.70 -5.10 -23.64
N ARG A 244 14.44 -6.29 -23.09
CA ARG A 244 15.22 -7.51 -23.39
C ARG A 244 14.30 -8.54 -24.03
N LYS A 245 14.19 -8.45 -25.37
CA LYS A 245 13.34 -9.32 -26.20
C LYS A 245 13.63 -10.82 -26.07
N ASN A 246 14.83 -11.19 -25.62
CA ASN A 246 15.25 -12.59 -25.45
C ASN A 246 14.77 -13.24 -24.14
N LEU A 247 14.13 -12.49 -23.24
CA LEU A 247 13.55 -13.05 -22.01
C LEU A 247 12.22 -13.74 -22.30
N ASN A 248 11.80 -14.64 -21.41
CA ASN A 248 10.43 -15.17 -21.43
C ASN A 248 9.42 -14.01 -21.29
N ILE A 249 8.29 -14.10 -21.99
CA ILE A 249 7.18 -13.13 -21.95
C ILE A 249 6.80 -12.77 -20.52
N LEU A 250 6.69 -13.75 -19.61
CA LEU A 250 6.34 -13.49 -18.21
C LEU A 250 7.44 -12.76 -17.44
N ASP A 251 8.71 -13.02 -17.76
CA ASP A 251 9.83 -12.28 -17.17
C ASP A 251 9.86 -10.85 -17.69
N GLN A 252 9.60 -10.64 -18.98
CA GLN A 252 9.46 -9.30 -19.56
C GLN A 252 8.32 -8.54 -18.88
N TYR A 253 7.17 -9.18 -18.72
CA TYR A 253 6.01 -8.62 -18.02
C TYR A 253 6.34 -8.23 -16.58
N ASN A 254 6.96 -9.12 -15.80
CA ASN A 254 7.37 -8.83 -14.42
C ASN A 254 8.35 -7.65 -14.34
N ARG A 255 9.33 -7.59 -15.25
CA ARG A 255 10.27 -6.47 -15.33
C ARG A 255 9.56 -5.16 -15.65
N LYS A 256 8.62 -5.17 -16.60
CA LYS A 256 7.79 -4.01 -16.97
C LYS A 256 6.94 -3.53 -15.80
N LEU A 257 6.23 -4.43 -15.11
CA LEU A 257 5.44 -4.10 -13.91
C LEU A 257 6.30 -3.40 -12.86
N VAL A 258 7.42 -4.03 -12.49
CA VAL A 258 8.33 -3.49 -11.48
C VAL A 258 8.85 -2.11 -11.90
N TYR A 259 9.33 -1.98 -13.14
CA TYR A 259 9.85 -0.72 -13.64
C TYR A 259 8.77 0.38 -13.68
N ASN A 260 7.53 0.05 -14.05
CA ASN A 260 6.42 0.99 -14.05
C ASN A 260 6.12 1.54 -12.64
N ILE A 261 6.18 0.66 -11.62
CA ILE A 261 6.03 1.07 -10.22
C ILE A 261 7.21 1.93 -9.74
N VAL A 262 8.43 1.62 -10.16
CA VAL A 262 9.61 2.46 -9.89
C VAL A 262 9.42 3.88 -10.43
N LYS A 263 8.94 4.02 -11.67
CA LYS A 263 8.66 5.34 -12.28
C LYS A 263 7.70 6.17 -11.43
N LEU A 264 6.61 5.56 -10.96
CA LEU A 264 5.64 6.24 -10.07
C LEU A 264 6.31 6.73 -8.80
N TYR A 265 7.08 5.87 -8.12
CA TYR A 265 7.69 6.22 -6.85
C TYR A 265 8.77 7.29 -6.98
N TYR A 266 9.64 7.24 -7.99
CA TYR A 266 10.61 8.32 -8.23
C TYR A 266 9.91 9.65 -8.53
N ASN A 267 8.80 9.60 -9.26
CA ASN A 267 8.02 10.79 -9.58
C ASN A 267 7.30 11.37 -8.35
N TRP A 268 6.79 10.53 -7.45
CA TRP A 268 6.09 10.92 -6.23
C TRP A 268 7.05 11.44 -5.15
N THR A 269 8.10 10.68 -4.86
CA THR A 269 8.90 10.91 -3.65
C THR A 269 9.82 12.13 -3.72
N LYS A 270 10.02 12.76 -4.90
CA LYS A 270 11.01 13.85 -5.12
C LYS A 270 12.23 13.66 -4.20
N LEU A 271 12.90 12.50 -4.30
CA LEU A 271 14.12 12.15 -3.53
C LEU A 271 15.33 13.06 -3.90
N GLY A 272 15.10 14.34 -4.18
CA GLY A 272 15.99 15.17 -4.97
C GLY A 272 16.16 14.61 -6.39
N ILE A 273 16.86 15.36 -7.23
CA ILE A 273 17.46 14.77 -8.44
C ILE A 273 18.46 13.74 -7.92
N SER A 274 18.22 12.45 -8.19
CA SER A 274 19.22 11.42 -7.88
C SER A 274 20.54 11.85 -8.56
N PRO A 275 21.68 11.89 -7.86
CA PRO A 275 22.97 12.18 -8.50
C PRO A 275 23.33 11.12 -9.54
N TYR A 276 22.65 9.98 -9.51
CA TYR A 276 22.70 8.91 -10.50
C TYR A 276 21.57 9.01 -11.53
N ALA A 277 21.04 10.21 -11.81
CA ALA A 277 20.07 10.47 -12.88
C ALA A 277 20.73 10.30 -14.25
N LEU A 278 21.13 9.07 -14.55
CA LEU A 278 21.31 8.57 -15.89
C LEU A 278 19.95 8.06 -16.36
N ILE A 279 19.60 8.43 -17.60
CA ILE A 279 18.50 7.92 -18.45
C ILE A 279 17.23 8.77 -18.28
N SER A 280 17.08 9.87 -19.03
CA SER A 280 16.83 9.99 -20.48
C SER A 280 15.35 9.81 -20.82
N GLN A 281 14.76 10.88 -21.37
CA GLN A 281 13.36 11.01 -21.80
C GLN A 281 12.34 10.80 -20.68
N GLU A 282 11.32 11.65 -20.66
CA GLU A 282 10.16 11.54 -19.80
C GLU A 282 9.36 10.30 -20.21
N ASP A 283 9.89 9.11 -19.94
CA ASP A 283 9.19 7.86 -20.22
C ASP A 283 7.98 7.80 -19.29
N GLU A 284 6.85 8.18 -19.86
CA GLU A 284 5.57 8.32 -19.19
C GLU A 284 5.19 7.02 -18.46
N PHE A 285 4.38 7.17 -17.41
CA PHE A 285 3.77 6.04 -16.73
C PHE A 285 2.90 5.26 -17.71
N ASP A 286 3.11 3.95 -17.82
CA ASP A 286 2.44 3.11 -18.81
C ASP A 286 1.25 2.38 -18.17
N LEU A 287 0.04 2.71 -18.62
CA LEU A 287 -1.19 2.07 -18.16
C LEU A 287 -1.42 0.70 -18.79
N ASP A 288 -0.80 0.41 -19.93
CA ASP A 288 -1.04 -0.80 -20.71
C ASP A 288 -0.16 -1.96 -20.23
N VAL A 289 0.74 -1.70 -19.29
CA VAL A 289 1.52 -2.73 -18.59
C VAL A 289 0.65 -3.71 -17.79
N TYR A 290 -0.58 -3.36 -17.42
CA TYR A 290 -1.46 -4.27 -16.64
C TYR A 290 -2.36 -5.08 -17.57
N ASP A 291 -2.03 -6.36 -17.70
CA ASP A 291 -2.75 -7.33 -18.51
C ASP A 291 -3.46 -8.36 -17.60
N PRO A 292 -4.81 -8.46 -17.65
CA PRO A 292 -5.57 -9.45 -16.90
C PRO A 292 -5.08 -10.88 -17.10
N VAL A 293 -4.66 -11.26 -18.31
CA VAL A 293 -4.16 -12.61 -18.60
C VAL A 293 -2.95 -12.94 -17.74
N CYS A 294 -2.07 -11.96 -17.50
CA CYS A 294 -0.88 -12.13 -16.67
C CYS A 294 -1.19 -12.05 -15.16
N GLN A 295 -2.42 -11.71 -14.77
CA GLN A 295 -2.89 -11.65 -13.38
C GLN A 295 -3.90 -12.74 -13.05
N LEU A 296 -4.09 -13.73 -13.94
CA LEU A 296 -4.87 -14.93 -13.62
C LEU A 296 -4.17 -15.74 -12.54
N PRO A 297 -4.81 -15.97 -11.38
CA PRO A 297 -4.27 -16.82 -10.33
C PRO A 297 -4.10 -18.25 -10.83
N ASN A 298 -2.92 -18.83 -10.65
CA ASN A 298 -2.74 -20.25 -10.93
C ASN A 298 -3.25 -21.13 -9.77
N SER A 299 -3.47 -22.41 -10.07
CA SER A 299 -4.02 -23.38 -9.13
C SER A 299 -3.17 -23.61 -7.87
N SER A 300 -1.87 -23.30 -7.87
CA SER A 300 -1.03 -23.45 -6.67
C SER A 300 -1.33 -22.43 -5.57
N LEU A 301 -2.01 -21.33 -5.93
CA LEU A 301 -2.43 -20.29 -4.99
C LEU A 301 -3.70 -20.67 -4.21
N ASN A 302 -4.53 -21.58 -4.75
CA ASN A 302 -5.83 -21.96 -4.18
C ASN A 302 -6.69 -20.75 -3.74
N LEU A 303 -6.60 -19.62 -4.45
CA LEU A 303 -7.33 -18.40 -4.09
C LEU A 303 -8.82 -18.51 -4.43
N TYR A 304 -9.14 -19.25 -5.49
CA TYR A 304 -10.47 -19.29 -6.08
C TYR A 304 -10.86 -20.71 -6.47
N ASN A 305 -12.16 -20.97 -6.43
CA ASN A 305 -12.69 -22.31 -6.65
C ASN A 305 -12.88 -22.63 -8.14
N ASN A 306 -12.92 -21.61 -9.01
CA ASN A 306 -13.11 -21.80 -10.44
C ASN A 306 -12.47 -20.70 -11.31
N ASP A 307 -12.60 -20.90 -12.63
CA ASP A 307 -12.04 -20.01 -13.65
C ASP A 307 -12.75 -18.66 -13.72
N TYR A 308 -14.08 -18.60 -13.54
CA TYR A 308 -14.82 -17.33 -13.60
C TYR A 308 -14.44 -16.36 -12.49
N GLU A 309 -14.29 -16.85 -11.27
CA GLU A 309 -13.85 -16.07 -10.12
C GLU A 309 -12.40 -15.58 -10.31
N SER A 310 -11.54 -16.45 -10.85
CA SER A 310 -10.15 -16.12 -11.22
C SER A 310 -10.08 -15.02 -12.29
N VAL A 311 -10.93 -15.10 -13.32
CA VAL A 311 -11.04 -14.09 -14.38
C VAL A 311 -11.55 -12.77 -13.80
N ALA A 312 -12.64 -12.80 -13.02
CA ALA A 312 -13.19 -11.61 -12.37
C ALA A 312 -12.14 -10.90 -11.50
N TYR A 313 -11.41 -11.66 -10.68
CA TYR A 313 -10.32 -11.13 -9.86
C TYR A 313 -9.19 -10.52 -10.71
N SER A 314 -8.80 -11.16 -11.82
CA SER A 314 -7.73 -10.62 -12.68
C SER A 314 -8.10 -9.29 -13.33
N ILE A 315 -9.35 -9.14 -13.77
CA ILE A 315 -9.91 -7.89 -14.32
C ILE A 315 -9.92 -6.82 -13.24
N PHE A 316 -10.48 -7.15 -12.07
CA PHE A 316 -10.49 -6.30 -10.89
C PHE A 316 -9.09 -5.80 -10.53
N CYS A 317 -8.12 -6.71 -10.38
CA CYS A 317 -6.76 -6.42 -9.98
C CYS A 317 -6.09 -5.44 -10.97
N CYS A 318 -6.25 -5.66 -12.27
CA CYS A 318 -5.68 -4.79 -13.29
C CYS A 318 -6.33 -3.41 -13.31
N ALA A 319 -7.67 -3.35 -13.29
CA ALA A 319 -8.41 -2.09 -13.30
C ALA A 319 -8.11 -1.25 -12.04
N PHE A 320 -8.08 -1.90 -10.88
CA PHE A 320 -7.74 -1.28 -9.62
C PHE A 320 -6.32 -0.71 -9.63
N ALA A 321 -5.34 -1.50 -10.08
CA ALA A 321 -3.95 -1.05 -10.22
C ALA A 321 -3.82 0.12 -11.20
N LYS A 322 -4.45 0.04 -12.38
CA LYS A 322 -4.46 1.12 -13.39
C LYS A 322 -4.98 2.41 -12.77
N LEU A 323 -6.18 2.41 -12.20
CA LEU A 323 -6.79 3.61 -11.61
C LEU A 323 -6.00 4.14 -10.42
N SER A 324 -5.58 3.26 -9.50
CA SER A 324 -4.80 3.67 -8.33
C SER A 324 -3.49 4.34 -8.73
N ASN A 325 -2.75 3.75 -9.65
CA ASN A 325 -1.47 4.28 -10.10
C ASN A 325 -1.63 5.50 -11.02
N PHE A 326 -2.69 5.58 -11.80
CA PHE A 326 -3.01 6.76 -12.59
C PHE A 326 -3.32 7.97 -11.71
N SER A 327 -4.01 7.78 -10.58
CA SER A 327 -4.26 8.87 -9.62
C SER A 327 -2.96 9.50 -9.13
N VAL A 328 -1.94 8.67 -8.88
CA VAL A 328 -0.60 9.11 -8.47
C VAL A 328 0.11 9.85 -9.60
N ALA A 329 0.04 9.34 -10.82
CA ALA A 329 0.63 9.97 -11.99
C ALA A 329 0.00 11.35 -12.27
N ILE A 330 -1.33 11.45 -12.24
CA ILE A 330 -2.08 12.71 -12.39
C ILE A 330 -1.61 13.72 -11.33
N ASN A 331 -1.59 13.32 -10.06
CA ASN A 331 -1.16 14.19 -8.97
C ASN A 331 0.29 14.66 -9.15
N SER A 332 1.20 13.75 -9.52
CA SER A 332 2.58 14.14 -9.82
C SER A 332 2.67 15.15 -10.96
N LYS A 333 1.86 15.02 -12.02
CA LYS A 333 1.84 15.97 -13.13
C LYS A 333 1.27 17.32 -12.71
N PHE A 334 0.17 17.33 -11.96
CA PHE A 334 -0.44 18.57 -11.46
C PHE A 334 0.48 19.38 -10.53
N CYS A 335 1.38 18.71 -9.80
CA CYS A 335 2.38 19.39 -8.97
C CYS A 335 3.61 19.87 -9.74
N LYS A 336 3.89 19.33 -10.94
CA LYS A 336 5.10 19.64 -11.73
C LYS A 336 4.83 20.58 -12.90
N TYR A 337 3.67 20.44 -13.55
CA TYR A 337 3.37 21.13 -14.79
C TYR A 337 2.87 22.56 -14.58
N GLU A 338 3.23 23.42 -15.52
CA GLU A 338 2.65 24.76 -15.61
C GLU A 338 1.13 24.68 -15.84
N VAL A 339 0.41 25.66 -15.32
CA VAL A 339 -1.05 25.78 -15.45
C VAL A 339 -1.54 25.64 -16.91
N LYS A 340 -0.79 26.20 -17.87
CA LYS A 340 -1.12 26.11 -19.30
C LYS A 340 -1.08 24.68 -19.83
N THR A 341 -0.08 23.89 -19.42
CA THR A 341 0.06 22.48 -19.80
C THR A 341 -1.03 21.64 -19.14
N VAL A 342 -1.26 21.84 -17.85
CA VAL A 342 -2.35 21.17 -17.13
C VAL A 342 -3.70 21.41 -17.81
N LYS A 343 -4.00 22.66 -18.20
CA LYS A 343 -5.25 22.99 -18.90
C LYS A 343 -5.43 22.24 -20.21
N LYS A 344 -4.36 21.91 -20.92
CA LYS A 344 -4.40 21.12 -22.16
C LYS A 344 -4.61 19.63 -21.89
N GLU A 345 -3.96 19.07 -20.87
CA GLU A 345 -3.99 17.63 -20.60
C GLU A 345 -5.18 17.17 -19.74
N ILE A 346 -5.82 18.08 -18.99
CA ILE A 346 -6.88 17.70 -18.03
C ILE A 346 -8.09 17.01 -18.67
N GLY A 347 -8.38 17.32 -19.94
CA GLY A 347 -9.41 16.62 -20.71
C GLY A 347 -9.00 15.18 -21.04
N THR A 348 -7.75 14.97 -21.43
CA THR A 348 -7.17 13.66 -21.69
C THR A 348 -7.16 12.79 -20.43
N PHE A 349 -6.77 13.34 -19.27
CA PHE A 349 -6.82 12.60 -18.00
C PHE A 349 -8.24 12.15 -17.66
N ASN A 350 -9.22 13.04 -17.80
CA ASN A 350 -10.61 12.70 -17.54
C ASN A 350 -11.11 11.59 -18.47
N ARG A 351 -10.75 11.66 -19.76
CA ARG A 351 -11.12 10.62 -20.73
C ARG A 351 -10.54 9.26 -20.34
N ILE A 352 -9.23 9.18 -20.09
CA ILE A 352 -8.54 7.94 -19.73
C ILE A 352 -9.12 7.34 -18.43
N THR A 353 -9.36 8.17 -17.41
CA THR A 353 -9.98 7.70 -16.15
C THR A 353 -11.35 7.07 -16.38
N ASN A 354 -12.18 7.69 -17.24
CA ASN A 354 -13.51 7.16 -17.57
C ASN A 354 -13.44 5.88 -18.42
N GLU A 355 -12.55 5.83 -19.41
CA GLU A 355 -12.34 4.64 -20.25
C GLU A 355 -11.96 3.43 -19.39
N VAL A 356 -10.91 3.54 -18.57
CA VAL A 356 -10.45 2.43 -17.71
C VAL A 356 -11.55 1.94 -16.76
N TYR A 357 -12.31 2.85 -16.15
CA TYR A 357 -13.39 2.47 -15.23
C TYR A 357 -14.57 1.81 -15.96
N ASN A 358 -15.04 2.41 -17.06
CA ASN A 358 -16.19 1.88 -17.79
C ASN A 358 -15.90 0.53 -18.45
N ASP A 359 -14.70 0.35 -19.00
CA ASP A 359 -14.30 -0.93 -19.59
C ASP A 359 -14.27 -2.04 -18.53
N ALA A 360 -13.67 -1.77 -17.38
CA ALA A 360 -13.64 -2.73 -16.26
C ALA A 360 -15.04 -3.00 -15.70
N LYS A 361 -15.88 -1.97 -15.59
CA LYS A 361 -17.27 -2.09 -15.14
C LYS A 361 -18.07 -2.98 -16.07
N LEU A 362 -18.03 -2.72 -17.38
CA LEU A 362 -18.76 -3.51 -18.38
C LEU A 362 -18.29 -4.98 -18.38
N ALA A 363 -16.98 -5.21 -18.29
CA ALA A 363 -16.43 -6.56 -18.24
C ALA A 363 -16.88 -7.34 -16.98
N LEU A 364 -16.88 -6.68 -15.81
CA LEU A 364 -17.34 -7.28 -14.56
C LEU A 364 -18.87 -7.49 -14.56
N GLU A 365 -19.66 -6.55 -15.06
CA GLU A 365 -21.12 -6.69 -15.18
C GLU A 365 -21.50 -7.84 -16.12
N ALA A 366 -20.81 -7.99 -17.26
CA ALA A 366 -21.02 -9.14 -18.14
C ALA A 366 -20.73 -10.49 -17.46
N LEU A 367 -19.75 -10.55 -16.54
CA LEU A 367 -19.47 -11.76 -15.77
C LEU A 367 -20.56 -12.10 -14.75
N ILE A 368 -21.36 -11.12 -14.29
CA ILE A 368 -22.51 -11.39 -13.42
C ILE A 368 -23.58 -12.18 -14.18
N ASP A 369 -23.78 -11.86 -15.46
CA ASP A 369 -24.75 -12.56 -16.31
C ASP A 369 -24.30 -13.98 -16.67
N ILE A 370 -22.98 -14.17 -16.86
CA ILE A 370 -22.39 -15.47 -17.20
C ILE A 370 -22.29 -16.39 -15.98
N ALA A 371 -21.94 -15.85 -14.81
CA ALA A 371 -21.67 -16.61 -13.59
C ALA A 371 -22.39 -15.99 -12.37
N PRO A 372 -23.74 -16.07 -12.32
CA PRO A 372 -24.55 -15.38 -11.32
C PRO A 372 -24.26 -15.82 -9.88
N GLU A 373 -23.72 -17.01 -9.66
CA GLU A 373 -23.29 -17.50 -8.34
C GLU A 373 -22.17 -16.65 -7.71
N TYR A 374 -21.38 -15.92 -8.52
CA TYR A 374 -20.33 -15.00 -8.04
C TYR A 374 -20.78 -13.53 -8.00
N LYS A 375 -22.06 -13.24 -8.23
CA LYS A 375 -22.59 -11.87 -8.30
C LYS A 375 -22.15 -11.00 -7.11
N ASN A 376 -22.21 -11.51 -5.88
CA ASN A 376 -21.85 -10.73 -4.70
C ASN A 376 -20.35 -10.36 -4.67
N GLN A 377 -19.48 -11.30 -5.04
CA GLN A 377 -18.04 -11.08 -5.10
C GLN A 377 -17.70 -10.06 -6.20
N ILE A 378 -18.32 -10.20 -7.37
CA ILE A 378 -18.13 -9.28 -8.50
C ILE A 378 -18.65 -7.87 -8.16
N LEU A 379 -19.79 -7.76 -7.49
CA LEU A 379 -20.31 -6.48 -6.98
C LEU A 379 -19.35 -5.84 -5.98
N ALA A 380 -18.70 -6.62 -5.11
CA ALA A 380 -17.66 -6.10 -4.22
C ALA A 380 -16.46 -5.55 -5.00
N TYR A 381 -16.01 -6.23 -6.06
CA TYR A 381 -14.97 -5.72 -6.95
C TYR A 381 -15.36 -4.43 -7.66
N LEU A 382 -16.59 -4.33 -8.17
CA LEU A 382 -17.13 -3.12 -8.77
C LEU A 382 -17.10 -1.94 -7.79
N ILE A 383 -17.46 -2.16 -6.52
CA ILE A 383 -17.36 -1.13 -5.47
C ILE A 383 -15.89 -0.75 -5.24
N MET A 384 -15.00 -1.72 -5.16
CA MET A 384 -13.58 -1.46 -4.90
C MET A 384 -12.91 -0.67 -6.02
N ILE A 385 -13.11 -1.00 -7.31
CA ILE A 385 -12.51 -0.22 -8.43
C ILE A 385 -13.07 1.20 -8.52
N LYS A 386 -14.28 1.42 -8.01
CA LYS A 386 -14.91 2.73 -8.01
C LYS A 386 -14.17 3.71 -7.09
N ALA A 387 -13.65 3.24 -5.96
CA ALA A 387 -12.92 4.09 -5.02
C ALA A 387 -11.71 4.83 -5.65
N PRO A 388 -10.73 4.18 -6.32
CA PRO A 388 -9.65 4.88 -7.01
C PRO A 388 -10.13 5.69 -8.21
N TYR A 389 -11.22 5.30 -8.89
CA TYR A 389 -11.85 6.12 -9.94
C TYR A 389 -12.31 7.47 -9.38
N ILE A 390 -13.05 7.48 -8.27
CA ILE A 390 -13.52 8.70 -7.60
C ILE A 390 -12.35 9.58 -7.18
N ILE A 391 -11.28 8.98 -6.64
CA ILE A 391 -10.07 9.72 -6.28
C ILE A 391 -9.49 10.45 -7.51
N CYS A 392 -9.39 9.77 -8.66
CA CYS A 392 -8.93 10.39 -9.91
C CYS A 392 -9.82 11.57 -10.32
N ILE A 393 -11.14 11.37 -10.33
CA ILE A 393 -12.13 12.37 -10.70
C ILE A 393 -12.05 13.60 -9.77
N LEU A 394 -11.97 13.39 -8.46
CA LEU A 394 -11.80 14.46 -7.48
C LEU A 394 -10.49 15.23 -7.67
N CYS A 395 -9.38 14.55 -7.95
CA CYS A 395 -8.10 15.21 -8.24
C CYS A 395 -8.21 16.09 -9.50
N ILE A 396 -8.82 15.57 -10.57
CA ILE A 396 -9.04 16.28 -11.84
C ILE A 396 -9.92 17.52 -11.62
N TYR A 397 -11.06 17.36 -10.95
CA TYR A 397 -11.97 18.49 -10.73
C TYR A 397 -11.41 19.53 -9.77
N SER A 398 -10.71 19.10 -8.71
CA SER A 398 -10.00 20.02 -7.81
C SER A 398 -9.05 20.91 -8.61
N LYS A 399 -8.28 20.33 -9.53
CA LYS A 399 -7.37 21.10 -10.38
C LYS A 399 -8.09 21.98 -11.41
N LYS A 400 -9.21 21.53 -11.99
CA LYS A 400 -10.05 22.36 -12.86
C LYS A 400 -10.55 23.61 -12.12
N LEU A 401 -11.05 23.46 -10.90
CA LEU A 401 -11.53 24.56 -10.06
C LEU A 401 -10.41 25.55 -9.74
N GLU A 402 -9.22 25.04 -9.40
CA GLU A 402 -8.02 25.86 -9.17
C GLU A 402 -7.68 26.70 -10.41
N ILE A 403 -7.64 26.09 -11.59
CA ILE A 403 -7.31 26.76 -12.87
C ILE A 403 -8.33 27.83 -13.23
N LEU A 404 -9.63 27.55 -13.03
CA LEU A 404 -10.69 28.49 -13.34
C LEU A 404 -10.77 29.65 -12.35
N ASN A 405 -10.08 29.57 -11.22
CA ASN A 405 -10.24 30.45 -10.06
C ASN A 405 -11.73 30.63 -9.68
N ASN A 406 -12.54 29.61 -9.98
CA ASN A 406 -13.98 29.61 -9.79
C ASN A 406 -14.32 28.62 -8.69
N ARG A 407 -14.74 29.15 -7.54
CA ARG A 407 -15.13 28.36 -6.36
C ARG A 407 -16.65 28.30 -6.19
N SER A 408 -17.43 28.46 -7.26
CA SER A 408 -18.88 28.47 -7.14
C SER A 408 -19.38 27.14 -6.57
N LEU A 409 -20.19 27.23 -5.50
CA LEU A 409 -20.81 26.07 -4.88
C LEU A 409 -21.64 25.26 -5.88
N ASN A 410 -22.30 25.92 -6.84
CA ASN A 410 -23.08 25.26 -7.88
C ASN A 410 -22.24 24.32 -8.75
N LEU A 411 -20.99 24.70 -9.05
CA LEU A 411 -20.10 23.85 -9.85
C LEU A 411 -19.63 22.64 -9.04
N ILE A 412 -19.29 22.84 -7.77
CA ILE A 412 -18.95 21.75 -6.85
C ILE A 412 -20.13 20.79 -6.70
N GLN A 413 -21.33 21.32 -6.49
CA GLN A 413 -22.55 20.55 -6.38
C GLN A 413 -22.83 19.76 -7.66
N SER A 414 -22.65 20.38 -8.84
CA SER A 414 -22.82 19.67 -10.12
C SER A 414 -21.84 18.52 -10.32
N ILE A 415 -20.63 18.60 -9.75
CA ILE A 415 -19.64 17.51 -9.80
C ILE A 415 -20.10 16.37 -8.88
N LEU A 416 -20.57 16.72 -7.67
CA LEU A 416 -21.11 15.75 -6.72
C LEU A 416 -22.37 15.06 -7.28
N ASP A 417 -23.24 15.81 -7.94
CA ASP A 417 -24.55 15.34 -8.43
C ASP A 417 -24.51 14.63 -9.78
N ASN A 418 -23.46 14.81 -10.60
CA ASN A 418 -23.35 14.12 -11.89
C ASN A 418 -22.37 12.95 -11.83
N ASP A 419 -21.25 13.11 -11.12
CA ASP A 419 -20.14 12.16 -11.18
C ASP A 419 -20.02 11.29 -9.90
N LEU A 420 -20.64 11.70 -8.79
CA LEU A 420 -20.65 10.98 -7.50
C LEU A 420 -22.00 10.40 -7.00
N PRO A 421 -23.19 10.54 -7.63
CA PRO A 421 -24.46 10.11 -7.00
C PRO A 421 -24.50 8.67 -6.53
N SER A 422 -23.89 7.77 -7.31
CA SER A 422 -23.89 6.35 -7.03
C SER A 422 -23.03 5.95 -5.81
N LEU A 423 -22.34 6.88 -5.14
CA LEU A 423 -21.63 6.62 -3.87
C LEU A 423 -22.56 6.59 -2.67
N TYR A 424 -23.54 7.50 -2.64
CA TYR A 424 -24.41 7.67 -1.50
C TYR A 424 -25.53 6.63 -1.48
N ASP A 425 -26.09 6.29 -2.64
CA ASP A 425 -27.22 5.35 -2.76
C ASP A 425 -26.89 3.91 -2.33
N LYS A 426 -25.61 3.57 -2.11
CA LYS A 426 -25.19 2.21 -1.68
C LYS A 426 -24.38 2.18 -0.39
N ALA A 427 -23.98 3.31 0.18
CA ALA A 427 -23.21 3.31 1.43
C ALA A 427 -24.06 2.76 2.60
N GLU A 428 -25.36 3.09 2.65
CA GLU A 428 -26.29 2.59 3.66
C GLU A 428 -26.58 1.08 3.54
N GLU A 429 -26.62 0.52 2.33
CA GLU A 429 -26.77 -0.94 2.13
C GLU A 429 -25.46 -1.70 2.41
N ASN A 430 -24.30 -1.06 2.19
CA ASN A 430 -23.00 -1.71 2.27
C ASN A 430 -22.34 -1.69 3.65
N ASP A 431 -22.72 -0.83 4.59
CA ASP A 431 -22.23 -0.92 5.98
C ASP A 431 -22.62 -2.27 6.64
N SER A 432 -23.75 -2.83 6.22
CA SER A 432 -24.16 -4.22 6.54
C SER A 432 -23.27 -5.27 5.86
N PHE A 433 -22.84 -5.03 4.61
CA PHE A 433 -21.99 -5.95 3.86
C PHE A 433 -20.54 -5.94 4.34
N TYR A 434 -19.93 -4.77 4.56
CA TYR A 434 -18.57 -4.64 5.07
C TYR A 434 -18.46 -5.15 6.50
N SER A 435 -19.43 -4.86 7.37
CA SER A 435 -19.44 -5.45 8.70
C SER A 435 -19.60 -6.98 8.67
N LYS A 436 -20.32 -7.56 7.69
CA LYS A 436 -20.37 -9.03 7.52
C LYS A 436 -19.09 -9.62 6.93
N VAL A 437 -18.53 -9.03 5.87
CA VAL A 437 -17.31 -9.52 5.22
C VAL A 437 -16.07 -9.37 6.11
N TYR A 438 -16.01 -8.35 6.97
CA TYR A 438 -14.89 -8.13 7.89
C TYR A 438 -15.09 -8.71 9.29
N ASN A 439 -16.33 -8.99 9.74
CA ASN A 439 -16.59 -9.61 11.05
C ASN A 439 -17.09 -11.05 10.98
N GLU A 440 -17.27 -11.66 9.79
CA GLU A 440 -17.41 -13.11 9.73
C GLU A 440 -16.09 -13.74 10.20
N PRO A 441 -16.08 -14.47 11.34
CA PRO A 441 -14.93 -15.29 11.67
C PRO A 441 -14.71 -16.24 10.49
N VAL A 442 -13.47 -16.36 10.02
CA VAL A 442 -13.06 -17.40 9.06
C VAL A 442 -13.60 -18.71 9.62
N SER A 443 -14.72 -19.17 9.06
CA SER A 443 -15.41 -20.31 9.63
C SER A 443 -14.51 -21.52 9.43
N GLU A 444 -14.09 -22.14 10.53
CA GLU A 444 -13.50 -23.47 10.52
C GLU A 444 -14.55 -24.43 9.96
N GLY A 445 -14.60 -24.61 8.65
CA GLY A 445 -15.69 -25.30 8.00
C GLY A 445 -15.37 -25.85 6.62
N ARG A 446 -15.02 -27.15 6.60
CA ARG A 446 -14.98 -28.07 5.44
C ARG A 446 -13.73 -28.06 4.55
N PHE A 447 -12.62 -28.51 5.12
CA PHE A 447 -11.79 -29.49 4.42
C PHE A 447 -11.66 -30.73 5.32
N ARG A 448 -12.56 -31.70 5.12
CA ARG A 448 -12.26 -33.10 5.45
C ARG A 448 -11.65 -33.69 4.19
N LEU A 449 -10.37 -34.03 4.26
CA LEU A 449 -9.82 -35.13 3.46
C LEU A 449 -10.26 -36.44 4.10
#